data_AF-A0A5C9B5S4-F1
#
_entry.id   AF-A0A5C9B5S4-F1
#
_cell.length_a   1.000
_cell.length_b   1.000
_cell.length_c   1.000
_cell.angle_alpha   90.00
_cell.angle_beta   90.00
_cell.angle_gamma   90.00
#
_symmetry.space_group_name_H-M   'P 1'
#
loop_
_entity.id
_entity.type
_entity.pdbx_description
1 polymer ?
#
loop_
_entity_poly.entity_id
_entity_poly.type
_entity_poly.pdbx_seq_one_letter_code
_entity_poly.pdbx_strand_id
1 'polypeptide(L)'
;MTAETFQTGLSRRHFLSHTSIGAAALASLLNPRLFADTHAPHFAPKARRIIWLTQAGAPSQLELFDYKPGLASQFDKDLPDSIRGEQRLTGMTSGQKRFPVAPSLYKFQQHGESGMWLSELLPHTAKFADELCVIRSLHTEAINHDPAMTLLQTGHQIGGRPAFGSWVAYGLGSENADLPAFVAMISRPSGPT
;
A
#
# COMPACT_ATOMS: atom_id res chain seq x y z
N MET A 1 -69.37 -31.97 -7.19
CA MET A 1 -68.09 -31.23 -7.09
C MET A 1 -67.45 -31.34 -8.45
N THR A 2 -67.62 -30.33 -9.31
CA THR A 2 -67.27 -30.39 -10.74
C THR A 2 -65.77 -30.23 -10.94
N ALA A 3 -65.26 -30.84 -12.02
CA ALA A 3 -63.85 -30.89 -12.40
C ALA A 3 -63.23 -29.53 -12.83
N GLU A 4 -63.83 -28.41 -12.43
CA GLU A 4 -63.36 -27.05 -12.73
C GLU A 4 -62.42 -26.48 -11.65
N THR A 5 -62.26 -27.15 -10.51
CA THR A 5 -61.45 -26.63 -9.38
C THR A 5 -59.94 -26.97 -9.48
N PHE A 6 -59.47 -27.59 -10.57
CA PHE A 6 -58.07 -28.02 -10.70
C PHE A 6 -57.27 -27.31 -11.83
N GLN A 7 -57.80 -26.21 -12.39
CA GLN A 7 -57.14 -25.47 -13.46
C GLN A 7 -56.72 -24.03 -13.11
N THR A 8 -56.48 -23.71 -11.84
CA THR A 8 -55.56 -22.61 -11.48
C THR A 8 -54.12 -23.08 -11.61
N GLY A 9 -53.75 -23.48 -12.83
CA GLY A 9 -52.38 -23.78 -13.21
C GLY A 9 -51.51 -22.57 -12.92
N LEU A 10 -50.45 -22.77 -12.15
CA LEU A 10 -49.37 -21.82 -11.90
C LEU A 10 -49.15 -20.94 -13.14
N SER A 11 -49.66 -19.71 -13.11
CA SER A 11 -49.44 -18.80 -14.23
C SER A 11 -47.94 -18.61 -14.37
N ARG A 12 -47.42 -18.50 -15.60
CA ARG A 12 -45.97 -18.30 -15.84
C ARG A 12 -45.41 -17.17 -14.99
N ARG A 13 -46.21 -16.12 -14.77
CA ARG A 13 -45.88 -14.99 -13.90
C ARG A 13 -45.77 -15.38 -12.42
N HIS A 14 -46.69 -16.18 -11.88
CA HIS A 14 -46.66 -16.66 -10.48
C HIS A 14 -45.52 -17.66 -10.23
N PHE A 15 -45.27 -18.57 -11.18
CA PHE A 15 -44.14 -19.50 -11.11
C PHE A 15 -42.80 -18.74 -11.15
N LEU A 16 -42.64 -17.79 -12.07
CA LEU A 16 -41.43 -16.98 -12.14
C LEU A 16 -41.31 -16.02 -10.95
N SER A 17 -42.37 -15.35 -10.49
CA SER A 17 -42.27 -14.39 -9.37
C SER A 17 -41.94 -15.04 -8.03
N HIS A 18 -42.47 -16.23 -7.74
CA HIS A 18 -42.27 -16.88 -6.43
C HIS A 18 -41.19 -17.95 -6.41
N THR A 19 -40.95 -18.63 -7.53
CA THR A 19 -40.02 -19.77 -7.57
C THR A 19 -38.64 -19.37 -8.09
N SER A 20 -38.55 -18.43 -9.04
CA SER A 20 -37.26 -18.11 -9.66
C SER A 20 -36.33 -17.31 -8.74
N ILE A 21 -36.87 -16.35 -7.98
CA ILE A 21 -36.09 -15.56 -7.02
C ILE A 21 -35.70 -16.44 -5.83
N GLY A 22 -36.60 -17.29 -5.34
CA GLY A 22 -36.33 -18.24 -4.26
C GLY A 22 -35.27 -19.27 -4.64
N ALA A 23 -35.35 -19.82 -5.86
CA ALA A 23 -34.35 -20.74 -6.39
C ALA A 23 -33.00 -20.05 -6.62
N ALA A 24 -32.97 -18.81 -7.13
CA ALA A 24 -31.74 -18.03 -7.27
C ALA A 24 -31.11 -17.70 -5.91
N ALA A 25 -31.91 -17.33 -4.91
CA ALA A 25 -31.44 -17.08 -3.56
C ALA A 25 -30.90 -18.36 -2.89
N LEU A 26 -31.61 -19.49 -3.02
CA LEU A 26 -31.14 -20.78 -2.51
C LEU A 26 -29.88 -21.26 -3.23
N ALA A 27 -29.80 -21.09 -4.55
CA ALA A 27 -28.60 -21.39 -5.33
C ALA A 27 -27.41 -20.53 -4.89
N SER A 28 -27.65 -19.25 -4.58
CA SER A 28 -26.64 -18.34 -4.01
C SER A 28 -26.11 -18.81 -2.66
N LEU A 29 -26.99 -19.30 -1.79
CA LEU A 29 -26.60 -19.81 -0.48
C LEU A 29 -25.91 -21.18 -0.56
N LEU A 30 -26.36 -22.07 -1.45
CA LEU A 30 -25.81 -23.42 -1.60
C LEU A 30 -24.48 -23.42 -2.35
N ASN A 31 -24.31 -22.53 -3.34
CA ASN A 31 -23.08 -22.38 -4.08
C ASN A 31 -22.90 -20.92 -4.53
N PRO A 32 -22.28 -20.08 -3.70
CA PRO A 32 -21.99 -18.68 -4.05
C PRO A 32 -21.16 -18.53 -5.34
N ARG A 33 -20.41 -19.58 -5.73
CA ARG A 33 -19.57 -19.62 -6.95
C ARG A 33 -20.37 -19.95 -8.22
N LEU A 34 -21.67 -20.18 -8.13
CA LEU A 34 -22.54 -20.46 -9.29
C LEU A 34 -22.76 -19.20 -10.14
N PHE A 35 -22.58 -18.02 -9.55
CA PHE A 35 -22.58 -16.74 -10.26
C PHE A 35 -21.18 -16.44 -10.80
N ALA A 36 -21.11 -15.81 -11.97
CA ALA A 36 -19.84 -15.41 -12.55
C ALA A 36 -19.05 -14.56 -11.55
N ASP A 37 -17.81 -14.95 -11.29
CA ASP A 37 -16.93 -14.20 -10.40
C ASP A 37 -16.57 -12.87 -11.06
N THR A 38 -17.17 -11.79 -10.58
CA THR A 38 -16.94 -10.44 -11.11
C THR A 38 -15.56 -9.89 -10.75
N HIS A 39 -14.76 -10.63 -9.96
CA HIS A 39 -13.44 -10.20 -9.49
C HIS A 39 -12.27 -10.76 -10.31
N ALA A 40 -12.53 -11.39 -11.47
CA ALA A 40 -11.46 -11.82 -12.35
C ALA A 40 -10.62 -10.60 -12.83
N PRO A 41 -9.30 -10.59 -12.62
CA PRO A 41 -8.47 -9.46 -13.01
C PRO A 41 -8.42 -9.33 -14.54
N HIS A 42 -8.40 -8.09 -15.04
CA HIS A 42 -8.34 -7.79 -16.48
C HIS A 42 -7.07 -8.36 -17.15
N PHE A 43 -5.99 -8.54 -16.39
CA PHE A 43 -4.73 -9.11 -16.84
C PHE A 43 -4.34 -10.30 -15.98
N ALA A 44 -3.66 -11.28 -16.59
CA ALA A 44 -3.09 -12.39 -15.85
C ALA A 44 -2.06 -11.88 -14.81
N PRO A 45 -2.19 -12.27 -13.53
CA PRO A 45 -1.29 -11.80 -12.49
C PRO A 45 0.13 -12.35 -12.70
N LYS A 46 1.14 -11.47 -12.58
CA LYS A 46 2.56 -11.86 -12.67
C LYS A 46 3.14 -12.34 -11.33
N ALA A 47 2.54 -11.94 -10.22
CA ALA A 47 2.95 -12.31 -8.88
C ALA A 47 1.76 -12.97 -8.16
N ARG A 48 2.03 -14.06 -7.44
CA ARG A 48 1.01 -14.78 -6.65
C ARG A 48 0.90 -14.25 -5.23
N ARG A 49 2.01 -13.77 -4.65
CA ARG A 49 2.10 -13.31 -3.26
C ARG A 49 3.03 -12.11 -3.17
N ILE A 50 2.64 -11.11 -2.38
CA ILE A 50 3.40 -9.89 -2.16
C ILE A 50 3.50 -9.68 -0.65
N ILE A 51 4.71 -9.43 -0.15
CA ILE A 51 4.94 -8.97 1.21
C ILE A 51 5.24 -7.47 1.10
N TRP A 52 4.38 -6.64 1.68
CA TRP A 52 4.55 -5.19 1.71
C TRP A 52 4.89 -4.73 3.12
N LEU A 53 6.03 -4.07 3.28
CA LEU A 53 6.50 -3.56 4.57
C LEU A 53 6.63 -2.03 4.51
N THR A 54 5.81 -1.33 5.30
CA THR A 54 6.00 0.10 5.58
C THR A 54 6.64 0.24 6.95
N GLN A 55 7.91 0.63 7.00
CA GLN A 55 8.68 0.63 8.25
C GLN A 55 8.73 2.03 8.88
N ALA A 56 7.70 2.38 9.66
CA ALA A 56 7.67 3.63 10.43
C ALA A 56 8.79 3.65 11.47
N GLY A 57 9.61 4.71 11.49
CA GLY A 57 10.75 4.81 12.42
C GLY A 57 11.95 3.91 12.07
N ALA A 58 11.97 3.31 10.88
CA ALA A 58 13.18 2.64 10.37
C ALA A 58 14.33 3.63 10.12
N PRO A 59 15.57 3.14 9.95
CA PRO A 59 16.69 4.00 9.62
C PRO A 59 16.44 4.79 8.33
N SER A 60 16.97 6.02 8.28
CA SER A 60 16.77 6.92 7.15
C SER A 60 17.26 6.31 5.84
N GLN A 61 16.51 6.53 4.76
CA GLN A 61 16.91 6.13 3.40
C GLN A 61 18.27 6.71 2.97
N LEU A 62 18.63 7.88 3.49
CA LEU A 62 19.91 8.56 3.25
C LEU A 62 21.09 7.79 3.84
N GLU A 63 20.84 7.02 4.91
CA GLU A 63 21.85 6.21 5.59
C GLU A 63 21.91 4.77 5.07
N LEU A 64 20.91 4.34 4.28
CA LEU A 64 20.75 2.94 3.84
C LEU A 64 20.98 2.73 2.35
N PHE A 65 20.26 3.47 1.51
CA PHE A 65 20.17 3.21 0.07
C PHE A 65 20.61 4.41 -0.77
N ASP A 66 20.59 5.62 -0.24
CA ASP A 66 20.69 6.85 -1.03
C ASP A 66 22.04 7.57 -0.89
N TYR A 67 23.08 6.95 -1.44
CA TYR A 67 24.43 7.51 -1.45
C TYR A 67 24.51 8.83 -2.24
N LYS A 68 25.02 9.87 -1.57
CA LYS A 68 25.30 11.18 -2.17
C LYS A 68 26.77 11.56 -1.95
N PRO A 69 27.69 11.18 -2.87
CA PRO A 69 29.14 11.35 -2.67
C PRO A 69 29.57 12.81 -2.43
N GLY A 70 28.84 13.78 -3.01
CA GLY A 70 29.16 15.21 -2.89
C GLY A 70 28.79 15.84 -1.54
N LEU A 71 28.02 15.16 -0.66
CA LEU A 71 27.56 15.81 0.58
C LEU A 71 28.67 15.98 1.62
N ALA A 72 29.69 15.11 1.63
CA ALA A 72 30.77 15.18 2.61
C ALA A 72 31.53 16.52 2.52
N SER A 73 31.77 17.02 1.30
CA SER A 73 32.43 18.31 1.08
C SER A 73 31.56 19.53 1.41
N GLN A 74 30.27 19.31 1.65
CA GLN A 74 29.29 20.35 2.00
C GLN A 74 28.93 20.34 3.49
N PHE A 75 29.53 19.46 4.29
CA PHE A 75 29.22 19.35 5.72
C PHE A 75 29.31 20.70 6.42
N ASP A 76 28.31 20.99 7.26
CA ASP A 76 28.15 22.22 8.05
C ASP A 76 27.99 23.53 7.26
N LYS A 77 27.99 23.47 5.93
CA LYS A 77 27.59 24.60 5.09
C LYS A 77 26.07 24.71 5.11
N ASP A 78 25.56 25.94 5.08
CA ASP A 78 24.13 26.17 5.01
C ASP A 78 23.54 25.66 3.68
N LEU A 79 22.33 25.12 3.78
CA LEU A 79 21.55 24.69 2.63
C LEU A 79 21.40 25.84 1.64
N PRO A 80 21.84 25.68 0.37
CA PRO A 80 21.74 26.74 -0.62
C PRO A 80 20.29 27.17 -0.88
N ASP A 81 20.09 28.47 -1.15
CA ASP A 81 18.77 29.02 -1.48
C ASP A 81 18.13 28.33 -2.69
N SER A 82 18.95 27.90 -3.67
CA SER A 82 18.50 27.15 -4.84
C SER A 82 17.87 25.79 -4.50
N ILE A 83 18.19 25.21 -3.34
CA ILE A 83 17.61 23.96 -2.85
C ILE A 83 16.51 24.24 -1.82
N ARG A 84 16.72 25.21 -0.92
CA ARG A 84 15.75 25.60 0.11
C ARG A 84 14.46 26.10 -0.52
N GLY A 85 14.56 27.00 -1.49
CA GLY A 85 13.46 27.63 -2.20
C GLY A 85 12.31 28.04 -1.28
N GLU A 86 11.08 27.79 -1.74
CA GLU A 86 9.84 28.06 -1.01
C GLU A 86 9.28 26.83 -0.27
N GLN A 87 10.10 25.79 -0.06
CA GLN A 87 9.60 24.55 0.54
C GLN A 87 9.03 24.81 1.95
N ARG A 88 7.93 24.16 2.28
CA ARG A 88 7.33 24.28 3.60
C ARG A 88 8.21 23.57 4.64
N LEU A 89 8.46 24.23 5.78
CA LEU A 89 9.17 23.63 6.90
C LEU A 89 8.22 23.02 7.91
N THR A 90 8.73 22.05 8.64
CA THR A 90 8.04 21.52 9.82
C THR A 90 8.04 22.56 10.93
N GLY A 91 7.07 22.50 11.86
CA GLY A 91 7.07 23.37 13.04
C GLY A 91 8.30 23.17 13.94
N MET A 92 8.95 22.00 13.86
CA MET A 92 10.16 21.70 14.64
C MET A 92 11.42 22.38 14.07
N THR A 93 11.42 22.68 12.77
CA THR A 93 12.59 23.23 12.07
C THR A 93 12.40 24.68 11.61
N SER A 94 11.18 25.21 11.63
CA SER A 94 10.87 26.58 11.18
C SER A 94 11.58 27.68 11.96
N GLY A 95 11.90 27.44 13.23
CA GLY A 95 12.64 28.38 14.08
C GLY A 95 14.17 28.28 14.01
N GLN A 96 14.71 27.37 13.20
CA GLN A 96 16.16 27.21 13.07
C GLN A 96 16.77 28.43 12.37
N LYS A 97 17.86 28.96 12.95
CA LYS A 97 18.61 30.09 12.36
C LYS A 97 19.38 29.68 11.09
N ARG A 98 19.76 28.42 11.00
CA ARG A 98 20.62 27.83 9.97
C ARG A 98 20.15 26.42 9.66
N PHE A 99 20.36 25.98 8.42
CA PHE A 99 20.04 24.63 7.96
C PHE A 99 21.32 23.97 7.42
N PRO A 100 22.24 23.56 8.30
CA PRO A 100 23.51 22.98 7.86
C PRO A 100 23.29 21.62 7.19
N VAL A 101 24.04 21.38 6.11
CA VAL A 101 24.06 20.08 5.43
C VAL A 101 24.76 19.05 6.29
N ALA A 102 24.10 17.90 6.50
CA ALA A 102 24.66 16.74 7.17
C ALA A 102 24.79 15.57 6.17
N PRO A 103 26.01 15.10 5.85
CA PRO A 103 26.19 13.87 5.08
C PRO A 103 25.87 12.65 5.95
N SER A 104 25.68 11.51 5.30
CA SER A 104 25.68 10.23 6.02
C SER A 104 27.02 10.02 6.74
N LEU A 105 26.95 9.43 7.92
CA LEU A 105 28.14 9.04 8.69
C LEU A 105 28.67 7.65 8.29
N TYR A 106 27.87 6.89 7.53
CA TYR A 106 28.18 5.52 7.16
C TYR A 106 28.84 5.44 5.78
N LYS A 107 29.64 4.40 5.59
CA LYS A 107 30.28 4.11 4.32
C LYS A 107 29.31 3.45 3.36
N PHE A 108 29.45 3.77 2.08
CA PHE A 108 28.72 3.14 0.99
C PHE A 108 29.67 2.43 0.05
N GLN A 109 29.23 1.30 -0.49
CA GLN A 109 29.96 0.53 -1.49
C GLN A 109 28.98 0.05 -2.57
N GLN A 110 29.50 -0.19 -3.78
CA GLN A 110 28.72 -0.80 -4.85
C GLN A 110 28.73 -2.32 -4.69
N HIS A 111 27.57 -2.94 -4.88
CA HIS A 111 27.38 -4.38 -4.78
C HIS A 111 26.68 -4.94 -6.01
N GLY A 112 26.97 -6.21 -6.31
CA GLY A 112 26.42 -6.91 -7.46
C GLY A 112 26.91 -6.40 -8.81
N GLU A 113 26.42 -7.01 -9.88
CA GLU A 113 26.65 -6.57 -11.26
C GLU A 113 25.90 -5.27 -11.58
N SER A 114 24.78 -5.03 -10.89
CA SER A 114 24.00 -3.79 -10.97
C SER A 114 24.78 -2.57 -10.44
N GLY A 115 25.85 -2.78 -9.67
CA GLY A 115 26.63 -1.71 -9.06
C GLY A 115 25.81 -0.88 -8.06
N MET A 116 24.81 -1.48 -7.42
CA MET A 116 23.92 -0.80 -6.50
C MET A 116 24.70 -0.28 -5.28
N TRP A 117 24.59 1.03 -5.02
CA TRP A 117 25.15 1.62 -3.81
C TRP A 117 24.33 1.24 -2.58
N LEU A 118 24.97 0.57 -1.62
CA LEU A 118 24.37 0.21 -0.33
C LEU A 118 25.32 0.59 0.82
N SER A 119 24.71 0.95 1.95
CA SER A 119 25.42 1.28 3.18
C SER A 119 26.03 0.05 3.85
N GLU A 120 27.13 0.25 4.57
CA GLU A 120 27.75 -0.79 5.42
C GLU A 120 26.82 -1.33 6.51
N LEU A 121 25.72 -0.62 6.80
CA LEU A 121 24.65 -1.06 7.70
C LEU A 121 23.80 -2.22 7.15
N LEU A 122 23.92 -2.53 5.85
CA LEU A 122 23.12 -3.54 5.16
C LEU A 122 23.96 -4.73 4.64
N PRO A 123 24.86 -5.33 5.45
CA PRO A 123 25.82 -6.32 4.95
C PRO A 123 25.15 -7.60 4.45
N HIS A 124 23.98 -7.94 4.99
CA HIS A 124 23.21 -9.11 4.57
C HIS A 124 22.34 -8.82 3.34
N THR A 125 21.74 -7.64 3.29
CA THR A 125 20.92 -7.20 2.14
C THR A 125 21.78 -7.01 0.89
N ALA A 126 23.01 -6.52 1.05
CA ALA A 126 23.95 -6.31 -0.04
C ALA A 126 24.30 -7.58 -0.84
N LYS A 127 24.15 -8.76 -0.23
CA LYS A 127 24.34 -10.05 -0.92
C LYS A 127 23.32 -10.30 -2.02
N PHE A 128 22.20 -9.59 -2.00
CA PHE A 128 21.09 -9.74 -2.94
C PHE A 128 20.95 -8.51 -3.85
N ALA A 129 21.99 -7.67 -3.99
CA ALA A 129 21.90 -6.41 -4.72
C ALA A 129 21.26 -6.53 -6.12
N ASP A 130 21.58 -7.60 -6.85
CA ASP A 130 21.07 -7.83 -8.22
C ASP A 130 19.64 -8.39 -8.25
N GLU A 131 19.12 -8.84 -7.11
CA GLU A 131 17.72 -9.26 -6.95
C GLU A 131 16.82 -8.13 -6.44
N LEU A 132 17.42 -6.99 -6.08
CA LEU A 132 16.73 -5.83 -5.54
C LEU A 132 16.50 -4.78 -6.63
N CYS A 133 15.36 -4.11 -6.54
CA CYS A 133 15.06 -2.93 -7.34
C CYS A 133 14.81 -1.76 -6.40
N VAL A 134 15.62 -0.70 -6.52
CA VAL A 134 15.47 0.52 -5.73
C VAL A 134 14.78 1.58 -6.58
N ILE A 135 13.59 2.00 -6.14
CA ILE A 135 12.81 3.04 -6.81
C ILE A 135 13.15 4.40 -6.20
N ARG A 136 13.85 5.25 -6.95
CA ARG A 136 14.24 6.62 -6.53
C ARG A 136 13.35 7.71 -7.12
N SER A 137 12.41 7.34 -7.98
CA SER A 137 11.52 8.27 -8.70
C SER A 137 10.28 8.67 -7.91
N LEU A 138 10.12 8.23 -6.66
CA LEU A 138 8.99 8.60 -5.83
C LEU A 138 9.11 10.06 -5.38
N HIS A 139 8.02 10.79 -5.50
CA HIS A 139 7.91 12.20 -5.10
C HIS A 139 6.69 12.41 -4.21
N THR A 140 6.80 13.32 -3.25
CA THR A 140 5.71 13.69 -2.34
C THR A 140 5.85 15.15 -1.91
N GLU A 141 4.72 15.80 -1.68
CA GLU A 141 4.63 17.15 -1.12
C GLU A 141 4.43 17.13 0.41
N ALA A 142 4.27 15.94 0.99
CA ALA A 142 4.14 15.76 2.43
C ALA A 142 5.49 16.04 3.10
N ILE A 143 5.51 16.99 4.03
CA ILE A 143 6.73 17.42 4.72
C ILE A 143 7.03 16.65 6.02
N ASN A 144 6.05 15.88 6.49
CA ASN A 144 6.11 15.09 7.73
C ASN A 144 5.89 13.62 7.41
N HIS A 145 6.41 12.74 8.28
CA HIS A 145 6.30 11.30 8.07
C HIS A 145 4.86 10.78 8.17
N ASP A 146 4.02 11.24 9.13
CA ASP A 146 2.65 10.72 9.24
C ASP A 146 1.78 11.02 8.01
N PRO A 147 1.73 12.27 7.48
CA PRO A 147 1.00 12.55 6.25
C PRO A 147 1.60 11.84 5.04
N ALA A 148 2.93 11.68 4.97
CA ALA A 148 3.59 10.95 3.88
C ALA A 148 3.25 9.46 3.90
N MET A 149 3.22 8.84 5.08
CA MET A 149 2.81 7.45 5.25
C MET A 149 1.32 7.26 4.95
N THR A 150 0.47 8.20 5.36
CA THR A 150 -0.96 8.19 5.02
C THR A 150 -1.14 8.29 3.51
N LEU A 151 -0.37 9.17 2.85
CA LEU A 151 -0.36 9.29 1.38
C LEU A 151 0.07 7.98 0.71
N LEU A 152 1.15 7.36 1.17
CA LEU A 152 1.63 6.09 0.64
C LEU A 152 0.57 4.98 0.75
N GLN A 153 -0.13 4.93 1.89
CA GLN A 153 -1.11 3.88 2.15
C GLN A 153 -2.47 4.16 1.54
N THR A 154 -2.90 5.42 1.39
CA THR A 154 -4.30 5.74 1.05
C THR A 154 -4.45 6.62 -0.19
N GLY A 155 -3.35 7.08 -0.78
CA GLY A 155 -3.36 8.04 -1.88
C GLY A 155 -3.72 9.48 -1.45
N HIS A 156 -3.77 9.77 -0.15
CA HIS A 156 -4.01 11.12 0.34
C HIS A 156 -3.32 11.41 1.68
N GLN A 157 -2.99 12.68 1.93
CA GLN A 157 -2.27 13.10 3.14
C GLN A 157 -3.16 13.18 4.39
N ILE A 158 -4.47 13.37 4.22
CA ILE A 158 -5.46 13.43 5.31
C ILE A 158 -6.10 12.04 5.47
N GLY A 159 -6.20 11.57 6.72
CA GLY A 159 -6.82 10.30 7.06
C GLY A 159 -8.31 10.21 6.65
N GLY A 160 -8.83 8.99 6.63
CA GLY A 160 -10.23 8.69 6.32
C GLY A 160 -10.47 8.06 4.95
N ARG A 161 -9.43 7.89 4.12
CA ARG A 161 -9.52 7.12 2.87
C ARG A 161 -9.15 5.65 3.08
N PRO A 162 -9.71 4.72 2.29
CA PRO A 162 -9.35 3.31 2.35
C PRO A 162 -7.85 3.12 2.08
N ALA A 163 -7.24 2.20 2.82
CA ALA A 163 -5.86 1.82 2.57
C ALA A 163 -5.72 0.99 1.28
N PHE A 164 -4.52 0.93 0.73
CA PHE A 164 -4.17 0.15 -0.45
C PHE A 164 -4.61 -1.31 -0.30
N GLY A 165 -4.40 -1.91 0.88
CA GLY A 165 -4.86 -3.27 1.16
C GLY A 165 -6.38 -3.45 1.06
N SER A 166 -7.17 -2.44 1.45
CA SER A 166 -8.63 -2.45 1.29
C SER A 166 -9.04 -2.37 -0.19
N TRP A 167 -8.34 -1.57 -0.99
CA TRP A 167 -8.56 -1.50 -2.44
C TRP A 167 -8.20 -2.80 -3.16
N VAL A 168 -7.09 -3.43 -2.76
CA VAL A 168 -6.68 -4.73 -3.28
C VAL A 168 -7.72 -5.81 -2.95
N ALA A 169 -8.18 -5.86 -1.68
CA ALA A 169 -9.23 -6.77 -1.26
C ALA A 169 -10.56 -6.54 -2.00
N TYR A 170 -10.94 -5.27 -2.22
CA TYR A 170 -12.14 -4.93 -2.98
C TYR A 170 -12.04 -5.34 -4.46
N GLY A 171 -10.90 -5.06 -5.09
CA GLY A 171 -10.70 -5.29 -6.53
C GLY A 171 -10.49 -6.77 -6.88
N LEU A 172 -9.70 -7.49 -6.08
CA LEU A 172 -9.32 -8.89 -6.35
C LEU A 172 -10.14 -9.91 -5.56
N GLY A 173 -10.94 -9.48 -4.58
CA GLY A 173 -11.67 -10.37 -3.70
C GLY A 173 -10.77 -11.12 -2.71
N SER A 174 -11.27 -12.27 -2.25
CA SER A 174 -10.58 -13.17 -1.32
C SER A 174 -10.66 -14.60 -1.83
N GLU A 175 -9.54 -15.33 -1.82
CA GLU A 175 -9.55 -16.78 -2.00
C GLU A 175 -10.08 -17.52 -0.75
N ASN A 176 -10.18 -16.82 0.38
CA ASN A 176 -10.64 -17.36 1.66
C ASN A 176 -12.06 -16.87 1.98
N ALA A 177 -12.99 -17.82 2.23
CA ALA A 177 -14.38 -17.54 2.59
C ALA A 177 -14.59 -17.32 4.11
N ASP A 178 -13.66 -17.81 4.93
CA ASP A 178 -13.80 -17.90 6.39
C ASP A 178 -13.02 -16.81 7.13
N LEU A 179 -12.09 -16.11 6.46
CA LEU A 179 -11.27 -15.03 7.04
C LEU A 179 -11.38 -13.72 6.25
N PRO A 180 -11.23 -12.56 6.90
CA PRO A 180 -11.17 -11.28 6.21
C PRO A 180 -10.02 -11.24 5.20
N ALA A 181 -10.30 -10.73 3.99
CA ALA A 181 -9.31 -10.55 2.93
C ALA A 181 -8.21 -9.54 3.28
N PHE A 182 -8.50 -8.62 4.21
CA PHE A 182 -7.59 -7.62 4.71
C PHE A 182 -7.80 -7.42 6.21
N VAL A 183 -6.70 -7.41 6.96
CA VAL A 183 -6.69 -7.17 8.41
C VAL A 183 -5.75 -6.00 8.69
N ALA A 184 -6.29 -4.92 9.24
CA ALA A 184 -5.50 -3.84 9.80
C ALA A 184 -5.34 -4.07 11.31
N MET A 185 -4.10 -4.28 11.76
CA MET A 185 -3.81 -4.41 13.19
C MET A 185 -3.36 -3.05 13.72
N ILE A 186 -4.01 -2.60 14.79
CA ILE A 186 -3.64 -1.37 15.49
C ILE A 186 -2.73 -1.75 16.65
N SER A 187 -1.47 -1.31 16.63
CA SER A 187 -0.65 -1.30 17.84
C SER A 187 -1.23 -0.25 18.79
N ARG A 188 -1.66 -0.64 19.99
CA ARG A 188 -2.03 0.35 21.02
C ARG A 188 -0.81 1.26 21.27
N PRO A 189 -0.93 2.59 21.13
CA PRO A 189 0.16 3.47 21.46
C PRO A 189 0.39 3.42 22.97
N SER A 190 1.58 3.01 23.40
CA SER A 190 2.05 3.19 24.76
C SER A 190 2.83 4.51 24.82
N GLY A 191 2.14 5.64 24.89
CA GLY A 191 2.77 6.95 25.10
C GLY A 191 1.96 8.12 24.54
N PRO A 192 2.10 9.34 25.12
CA PRO A 192 1.46 10.53 24.59
C PRO A 192 2.17 10.98 23.31
N THR A 193 1.41 11.02 22.21
CA THR A 193 1.74 11.75 20.98
C THR A 193 1.49 13.24 21.18
#